data_AF-A0A7C3S7W1-F1
#
_entry.id   AF-A0A7C3S7W1-F1
#
_cell.length_a   1.000
_cell.length_b   1.000
_cell.length_c   1.000
_cell.angle_alpha   90.00
_cell.angle_beta   90.00
_cell.angle_gamma   90.00
#
_symmetry.space_group_name_H-M   'P 1'
#
loop_
_entity.id
_entity.type
_entity.pdbx_description
1 polymer ?
#
loop_
_entity_poly.entity_id
_entity_poly.type
_entity_poly.pdbx_seq_one_letter_code
_entity_poly.pdbx_strand_id
1 'polypeptide(L)'
;MQPELMRELVTIETFEVWLRWLMIVGVIGSIIGGLLWAKRQRHPRRWQLGVLTGALIALLFPLLYALWRFYLWRIRIDLERDFVGLHRVDVLVGNLVIFAVAGAIVGVIAHLYANWLKRQLTQEERKP
;
A
#
# COMPACT_ATOMS: atom_id res chain seq x y z
N MET A 1 -37.35 -22.49 4.09
CA MET A 1 -35.89 -22.38 4.34
C MET A 1 -35.61 -20.93 4.64
N GLN A 2 -35.16 -20.63 5.86
CA GLN A 2 -34.83 -19.27 6.26
C GLN A 2 -33.61 -18.79 5.45
N PRO A 3 -33.66 -17.63 4.77
CA PRO A 3 -32.51 -17.06 4.06
C PRO A 3 -31.53 -16.35 5.02
N GLU A 4 -31.43 -16.84 6.24
CA GLU A 4 -30.51 -16.34 7.26
C GLU A 4 -29.39 -17.36 7.39
N LEU A 5 -28.22 -17.08 6.81
CA LEU A 5 -26.86 -17.57 7.20
C LEU A 5 -25.83 -17.63 6.04
N MET A 6 -25.87 -16.70 5.09
CA MET A 6 -24.62 -16.25 4.43
C MET A 6 -24.62 -14.73 4.33
N ARG A 7 -24.87 -14.07 5.47
CA ARG A 7 -24.51 -12.66 5.60
C ARG A 7 -22.98 -12.66 5.71
N GLU A 8 -22.27 -12.43 4.61
CA GLU A 8 -20.83 -12.19 4.63
C GLU A 8 -20.53 -11.22 5.78
N LEU A 9 -19.68 -11.63 6.73
CA LEU A 9 -19.29 -10.80 7.88
C LEU A 9 -18.76 -9.43 7.44
N VAL A 10 -18.19 -9.39 6.24
CA VAL A 10 -17.80 -8.18 5.52
C VAL A 10 -18.10 -8.41 4.05
N THR A 11 -19.03 -7.64 3.48
CA THR A 11 -19.28 -7.70 2.03
C THR A 11 -18.16 -7.02 1.25
N ILE A 12 -18.00 -7.36 -0.03
CA ILE A 12 -17.02 -6.74 -0.92
C ILE A 12 -17.19 -5.21 -0.96
N GLU A 13 -18.43 -4.72 -0.97
CA GLU A 13 -18.73 -3.28 -0.97
C GLU A 13 -18.33 -2.63 0.35
N THR A 14 -18.61 -3.31 1.48
CA THR A 14 -18.21 -2.84 2.81
C THR A 14 -16.69 -2.72 2.90
N PHE A 15 -15.97 -3.74 2.42
CA PHE A 15 -14.52 -3.71 2.35
C PHE A 15 -13.99 -2.61 1.43
N GLU A 16 -14.60 -2.37 0.26
CA GLU A 16 -14.19 -1.30 -0.65
C GLU A 16 -14.35 0.09 -0.01
N VAL A 17 -15.43 0.33 0.73
CA VAL A 17 -15.63 1.57 1.49
C VAL A 17 -14.55 1.75 2.55
N TRP A 18 -14.26 0.71 3.34
CA TRP A 18 -13.18 0.74 4.32
C TRP A 18 -11.82 0.98 3.69
N LEU A 19 -11.52 0.32 2.58
CA LEU A 19 -10.25 0.46 1.89
C LEU A 19 -10.07 1.87 1.32
N ARG A 20 -11.15 2.48 0.81
CA ARG A 20 -11.13 3.88 0.36
C ARG A 20 -10.88 4.85 1.52
N TRP A 21 -11.53 4.64 2.67
CA TRP A 21 -11.26 5.45 3.87
C TRP A 21 -9.84 5.26 4.39
N LEU A 22 -9.38 4.01 4.45
CA LEU A 22 -8.01 3.67 4.81
C LEU A 22 -7.02 4.35 3.87
N MET A 23 -7.33 4.45 2.57
CA MET A 23 -6.50 5.16 1.62
C MET A 23 -6.38 6.65 1.98
N ILE A 24 -7.51 7.33 2.18
CA ILE A 24 -7.53 8.77 2.47
C ILE A 24 -6.88 9.06 3.83
N VAL A 25 -7.34 8.39 4.88
CA VAL A 25 -6.84 8.57 6.25
C VAL A 25 -5.39 8.14 6.36
N GLY A 26 -5.01 7.05 5.69
CA GLY A 26 -3.64 6.56 5.64
C GLY A 26 -2.68 7.52 4.96
N VAL A 27 -3.07 8.11 3.82
CA VAL A 27 -2.27 9.15 3.14
C VAL A 27 -2.07 10.36 4.05
N ILE A 28 -3.16 10.90 4.60
CA ILE A 28 -3.10 12.08 5.48
C ILE A 28 -2.29 11.78 6.74
N GLY A 29 -2.57 10.65 7.38
CA GLY A 29 -1.89 10.19 8.60
C GLY A 29 -0.41 9.94 8.38
N SER A 30 0.00 9.44 7.21
CA SER A 30 1.41 9.21 6.87
C SER A 30 2.17 10.53 6.70
N ILE A 31 1.56 11.52 6.05
CA ILE A 31 2.15 12.86 5.91
C ILE A 31 2.30 13.50 7.29
N ILE A 32 1.24 13.49 8.11
CA ILE A 32 1.29 14.04 9.47
C ILE A 32 2.33 13.30 10.32
N GLY A 33 2.35 11.96 10.26
CA GLY A 33 3.33 11.13 10.97
C GLY A 33 4.76 11.46 10.58
N GLY A 34 5.03 11.64 9.27
CA GLY A 34 6.33 12.08 8.76
C GLY A 34 6.74 13.46 9.27
N LEU A 35 5.81 14.40 9.34
CA LEU A 35 6.04 15.74 9.91
C LEU A 35 6.29 15.71 11.42
N LEU A 36 5.53 14.90 12.17
CA LEU A 36 5.72 14.71 13.61
C LEU A 36 7.07 14.06 13.92
N TRP A 37 7.49 13.11 13.07
CA TRP A 37 8.82 12.51 13.13
C TRP A 37 9.91 13.54 12.84
N ALA A 38 9.74 14.39 11.81
CA ALA A 38 10.66 15.49 11.52
C ALA A 38 10.82 16.46 12.69
N LYS A 39 9.74 16.78 13.41
CA LYS A 39 9.80 17.68 14.58
C LYS A 39 10.72 17.17 15.68
N ARG A 40 10.85 15.84 15.83
CA ARG A 40 11.73 15.20 16.83
C ARG A 40 13.20 15.14 16.39
N GLN A 41 13.51 15.43 15.12
CA GLN A 41 14.85 15.40 14.55
C GLN A 41 15.58 16.74 14.74
N ARG A 42 16.89 16.70 15.01
CA ARG A 42 17.77 17.87 15.09
C ARG A 42 18.44 18.26 13.76
N HIS A 43 18.18 17.51 12.70
CA HIS A 43 18.77 17.69 11.38
C HIS A 43 18.26 18.97 10.67
N PRO A 44 19.09 19.75 9.95
CA PRO A 44 18.69 20.98 9.25
C PRO A 44 17.68 20.71 8.13
N ARG A 45 17.79 19.57 7.45
CA ARG A 45 16.81 19.09 6.45
C ARG A 45 15.66 18.24 7.02
N ARG A 46 15.42 18.28 8.34
CA ARG A 46 14.40 17.43 9.01
C ARG A 46 13.04 17.46 8.33
N TRP A 47 12.57 18.63 7.91
CA TRP A 47 11.26 18.78 7.28
C TRP A 47 11.21 18.13 5.91
N GLN A 48 12.26 18.27 5.10
CA GLN A 48 12.35 17.59 3.80
C GLN A 48 12.38 16.08 3.97
N LEU A 49 13.16 15.57 4.93
CA LEU A 49 13.23 14.14 5.24
C LEU A 49 11.86 13.62 5.71
N GLY A 50 11.20 14.30 6.64
CA GLY A 50 9.89 13.86 7.13
C GLY A 50 8.79 13.91 6.09
N VAL A 51 8.76 14.95 5.24
CA VAL A 51 7.82 15.00 4.10
C VAL A 51 8.09 13.85 3.14
N LEU A 52 9.35 13.57 2.81
CA LEU A 52 9.71 12.46 1.92
C LEU A 52 9.34 11.11 2.53
N THR A 53 9.63 10.87 3.82
CA THR A 53 9.23 9.64 4.53
C THR A 53 7.72 9.49 4.52
N GLY A 54 6.99 10.56 4.89
CA GLY A 54 5.54 10.56 4.94
C GLY A 54 4.92 10.33 3.56
N ALA A 55 5.48 10.92 2.51
CA ALA A 55 5.03 10.74 1.13
C ALA A 55 5.28 9.30 0.62
N LEU A 56 6.44 8.72 0.91
CA LEU A 56 6.76 7.34 0.52
C LEU A 56 5.83 6.34 1.20
N ILE A 57 5.54 6.54 2.49
CA ILE A 57 4.56 5.70 3.21
C ILE A 57 3.16 5.94 2.67
N ALA A 58 2.79 7.21 2.40
CA ALA A 58 1.50 7.56 1.84
C ALA A 58 1.22 6.85 0.51
N LEU A 59 2.24 6.62 -0.33
CA LEU A 59 2.10 5.90 -1.61
C LEU A 59 1.71 4.42 -1.46
N LEU A 60 1.94 3.80 -0.30
CA LEU A 60 1.55 2.40 -0.05
C LEU A 60 0.03 2.22 -0.04
N PHE A 61 -0.71 3.25 0.41
CA PHE A 61 -2.16 3.23 0.51
C PHE A 61 -2.89 3.23 -0.85
N PRO A 62 -2.61 4.14 -1.80
CA PRO A 62 -3.18 4.07 -3.15
C PRO A 62 -2.66 2.84 -3.91
N LEU A 63 -1.43 2.39 -3.67
CA LEU A 63 -0.93 1.13 -4.23
C LEU A 63 -1.77 -0.06 -3.77
N LEU A 64 -2.06 -0.15 -2.47
CA LEU A 64 -2.92 -1.19 -1.90
C LEU A 64 -4.33 -1.15 -2.53
N TYR A 65 -4.92 0.04 -2.65
CA TYR A 65 -6.23 0.21 -3.28
C TYR A 65 -6.21 -0.18 -4.77
N ALA A 66 -5.15 0.18 -5.50
CA ALA A 66 -4.97 -0.19 -6.89
C ALA A 66 -4.84 -1.72 -7.07
N LEU A 67 -4.03 -2.37 -6.23
CA LEU A 67 -3.89 -3.83 -6.23
C LEU A 67 -5.21 -4.53 -5.92
N TRP A 68 -6.01 -3.99 -4.99
CA TRP A 68 -7.36 -4.49 -4.71
C TRP A 68 -8.29 -4.38 -5.92
N ARG A 69 -8.37 -3.20 -6.56
CA ARG A 69 -9.19 -2.99 -7.75
C ARG A 69 -8.74 -3.88 -8.91
N PHE A 70 -7.44 -4.06 -9.07
CA PHE A 70 -6.88 -4.95 -10.07
C PHE A 70 -7.21 -6.42 -9.79
N TYR A 71 -7.12 -6.85 -8.53
CA TYR A 71 -7.53 -8.20 -8.12
C TYR A 71 -9.00 -8.45 -8.44
N LEU A 72 -9.91 -7.55 -8.04
CA LEU A 72 -11.34 -7.65 -8.36
C LEU A 72 -11.59 -7.70 -9.87
N TRP A 73 -10.86 -6.92 -10.66
CA TRP A 73 -10.94 -6.95 -12.12
C TRP A 73 -10.53 -8.31 -12.70
N ARG A 74 -9.52 -8.98 -12.13
CA ARG A 74 -9.04 -10.30 -12.59
C ARG A 74 -9.98 -11.44 -12.23
N ILE A 75 -10.65 -11.36 -11.08
CA ILE A 75 -11.54 -12.43 -10.61
C ILE A 75 -13.00 -12.28 -11.06
N ARG A 76 -13.32 -11.20 -11.78
CA ARG A 76 -14.67 -10.95 -12.29
C ARG A 76 -15.19 -12.15 -13.10
N ILE A 77 -16.46 -12.44 -12.93
CA ILE A 77 -17.17 -13.46 -13.69
C ILE A 77 -17.73 -12.78 -14.93
N ASP A 78 -17.30 -13.20 -16.11
CA ASP A 78 -17.81 -12.72 -17.39
C ASP A 78 -18.46 -13.91 -18.12
N LEU A 79 -19.78 -13.98 -17.99
CA LEU A 79 -20.63 -15.06 -18.51
C LEU A 79 -20.77 -15.03 -20.03
N GLU A 80 -20.52 -13.87 -20.67
CA GLU A 80 -20.58 -13.76 -22.14
C GLU A 80 -19.35 -14.38 -22.82
N ARG A 81 -18.24 -14.48 -22.08
CA ARG A 81 -16.96 -15.03 -22.58
C ARG A 81 -16.56 -16.35 -21.93
N ASP A 82 -17.47 -16.99 -21.20
CA ASP A 82 -17.23 -18.23 -20.46
C ASP A 82 -16.02 -18.12 -19.49
N PHE A 83 -15.92 -16.96 -18.82
CA PHE A 83 -14.80 -16.59 -17.98
C PHE A 83 -15.21 -16.59 -16.50
N VAL A 84 -14.85 -17.67 -15.80
CA VAL A 84 -14.91 -17.75 -14.34
C VAL A 84 -13.48 -17.60 -13.81
N GLY A 85 -13.08 -16.36 -13.53
CA GLY A 85 -11.70 -16.05 -13.11
C GLY A 85 -11.24 -16.80 -11.86
N LEU A 86 -12.17 -17.11 -10.94
CA LEU A 86 -11.89 -17.76 -9.66
C LEU A 86 -11.46 -19.24 -9.77
N HIS A 87 -11.75 -19.92 -10.89
CA HIS A 87 -11.42 -21.34 -11.07
C HIS A 87 -10.19 -21.59 -11.95
N ARG A 88 -9.61 -20.54 -12.54
CA ARG A 88 -8.45 -20.68 -13.42
C ARG A 88 -7.15 -20.54 -12.62
N VAL A 89 -6.35 -21.60 -12.61
CA VAL A 89 -5.00 -21.62 -12.02
C VAL A 89 -4.14 -20.48 -12.60
N ASP A 90 -4.31 -20.14 -13.87
CA ASP A 90 -3.60 -19.02 -14.53
C ASP A 90 -3.91 -17.65 -13.91
N VAL A 91 -5.14 -17.45 -13.41
CA VAL A 91 -5.54 -16.20 -12.74
C VAL A 91 -4.88 -16.12 -11.37
N LEU A 92 -4.84 -17.22 -10.64
CA LEU A 92 -4.17 -17.32 -9.34
C LEU A 92 -2.66 -17.10 -9.46
N VAL A 93 -2.00 -17.79 -10.41
CA VAL A 93 -0.56 -17.62 -10.68
C VAL A 93 -0.27 -16.19 -11.14
N GLY A 94 -1.10 -15.62 -12.01
CA GLY A 94 -0.95 -14.22 -12.43
C GLY A 94 -1.03 -13.24 -11.26
N ASN A 95 -1.96 -13.42 -10.33
CA ASN A 95 -2.03 -12.61 -9.12
C ASN A 95 -0.79 -12.79 -8.25
N LEU A 96 -0.35 -14.04 -8.03
CA LEU A 96 0.86 -14.33 -7.24
C LEU A 96 2.09 -13.60 -7.80
N VAL A 97 2.29 -13.66 -9.12
CA VAL A 97 3.40 -12.95 -9.79
C VAL A 97 3.28 -11.45 -9.60
N ILE A 98 2.10 -10.87 -9.76
CA ILE A 98 1.90 -9.42 -9.62
C ILE A 98 2.16 -8.96 -8.19
N PHE A 99 1.66 -9.68 -7.19
CA PHE A 99 1.93 -9.36 -5.78
C PHE A 99 3.41 -9.54 -5.44
N ALA A 100 4.07 -10.59 -5.96
CA ALA A 100 5.50 -10.80 -5.76
C ALA A 100 6.34 -9.66 -6.37
N VAL A 101 6.01 -9.24 -7.60
CA VAL A 101 6.69 -8.13 -8.29
C VAL A 101 6.44 -6.81 -7.56
N ALA A 102 5.19 -6.50 -7.20
CA ALA A 102 4.86 -5.29 -6.44
C ALA A 102 5.59 -5.25 -5.09
N GLY A 103 5.60 -6.37 -4.36
CA GLY A 103 6.33 -6.52 -3.10
C GLY A 103 7.84 -6.33 -3.27
N ALA A 104 8.43 -6.93 -4.32
CA ALA A 104 9.85 -6.76 -4.63
C ALA A 104 10.20 -5.30 -4.94
N ILE A 105 9.40 -4.61 -5.75
CA ILE A 105 9.61 -3.19 -6.08
C ILE A 105 9.55 -2.34 -4.81
N VAL A 106 8.51 -2.51 -3.99
CA VAL A 106 8.36 -1.79 -2.71
C VAL A 106 9.55 -2.08 -1.78
N GLY A 107 9.96 -3.35 -1.67
CA GLY A 107 11.08 -3.77 -0.84
C GLY A 107 12.41 -3.14 -1.28
N VAL A 108 12.69 -3.11 -2.59
CA VAL A 108 13.90 -2.48 -3.15
C VAL A 108 13.89 -0.98 -2.88
N ILE A 109 12.78 -0.29 -3.14
CA ILE A 109 12.65 1.15 -2.88
C ILE A 109 12.86 1.44 -1.39
N ALA A 110 12.24 0.66 -0.51
CA ALA A 110 12.40 0.82 0.94
C ALA A 110 13.84 0.57 1.39
N HIS A 111 14.51 -0.45 0.84
CA HIS A 111 15.91 -0.74 1.14
C HIS A 111 16.85 0.39 0.70
N LEU A 112 16.70 0.87 -0.53
CA LEU A 112 17.49 1.98 -1.06
C LEU A 112 17.26 3.27 -0.26
N TYR A 113 16.00 3.56 0.07
CA TYR A 113 15.64 4.72 0.87
C TYR A 113 16.20 4.64 2.30
N ALA A 114 16.09 3.48 2.96
CA ALA A 114 16.62 3.28 4.32
C ALA A 114 18.14 3.47 4.35
N ASN A 115 18.86 2.92 3.36
CA ASN A 115 20.31 3.08 3.24
C ASN A 115 20.68 4.54 3.00
N TRP A 116 19.96 5.23 2.11
CA TRP A 116 20.18 6.65 1.84
C TRP A 116 19.90 7.51 3.07
N LEU A 117 18.78 7.28 3.76
CA LEU A 117 18.38 8.01 4.95
C LEU A 117 19.41 7.83 6.08
N LYS A 118 19.88 6.60 6.30
CA LYS A 118 20.94 6.30 7.26
C LYS A 118 22.20 7.12 6.96
N ARG A 119 22.63 7.17 5.69
CA ARG A 119 23.81 7.96 5.28
C ARG A 119 23.63 9.46 5.56
N GLN A 120 22.45 10.01 5.29
CA GLN A 120 22.17 11.44 5.57
C GLN A 120 22.28 11.74 7.07
N LEU A 121 21.68 10.90 7.91
CA LEU A 121 21.71 11.08 9.36
C LEU A 121 23.13 10.92 9.94
N THR A 122 23.92 9.95 9.45
CA THR A 122 25.29 9.71 9.94
C THR A 122 26.32 10.73 9.44
N GLN A 123 26.15 11.30 8.23
CA GLN A 123 27.11 12.30 7.72
C GLN A 123 27.06 13.64 8.45
N GLU A 124 25.90 14.00 9.01
CA GLU A 124 25.78 15.22 9.79
C GLU A 124 26.37 15.12 11.20
N GLU A 125 26.34 13.96 11.84
CA GLU A 125 27.04 13.75 13.11
C GLU A 125 28.57 13.96 13.00
N ARG A 126 29.13 13.91 11.78
CA ARG A 126 30.57 14.11 11.51
C ARG A 126 30.95 15.54 11.12
N LYS A 127 30.00 16.46 10.93
CA LYS A 127 30.30 17.86 10.64
C LYS A 127 30.20 18.66 11.96
N PRO A 128 31.33 19.04 12.59
CA PRO A 128 31.34 19.87 13.78
C PRO A 128 30.84 21.29 13.50
#